data_AF-A0A968NS99-F1
#
_entry.id   AF-A0A968NS99-F1
#
_cell.length_a   1.000
_cell.length_b   1.000
_cell.length_c   1.000
_cell.angle_alpha   90.00
_cell.angle_beta   90.00
_cell.angle_gamma   90.00
#
_symmetry.space_group_name_H-M   'P 1'
#
loop_
_entity.id
_entity.type
_entity.pdbx_description
1 polymer ?
#
loop_
_entity_poly.entity_id
_entity_poly.type
_entity_poly.pdbx_seq_one_letter_code
_entity_poly.pdbx_strand_id
1 'polypeptide(L)' 'MNQPVELTLEQQFSLRSFETQVERMSREQAQEFLVKLYEQMMMRETMYKHFLKHQWGIESGPQF' A
#
# COMPACT_ATOMS: atom_id res chain seq x y z
N MET A 1 -13.65 -7.81 13.92
CA MET A 1 -13.07 -6.52 13.56
C MET A 1 -14.24 -5.56 13.30
N ASN A 2 -14.69 -4.82 14.31
CA ASN A 2 -15.93 -4.02 14.23
C ASN A 2 -15.69 -2.50 14.23
N GLN A 3 -14.43 -2.06 14.07
CA GLN A 3 -14.10 -0.64 13.98
C GLN A 3 -13.42 -0.37 12.63
N PRO A 4 -13.76 0.73 11.94
CA PRO A 4 -13.02 1.19 10.78
C PRO A 4 -11.55 1.37 11.15
N VAL A 5 -10.64 1.03 10.23
CA VAL A 5 -9.24 1.39 10.40
C VAL A 5 -9.13 2.89 10.23
N GLU A 6 -8.92 3.61 11.33
CA GLU A 6 -8.69 5.05 11.33
C GLU A 6 -7.21 5.36 11.10
N LEU A 7 -6.93 6.43 10.37
CA LEU A 7 -5.57 6.92 10.18
C LEU A 7 -5.09 7.60 11.46
N THR A 8 -3.85 7.32 11.86
CA THR A 8 -3.20 8.09 12.94
C THR A 8 -2.98 9.54 12.53
N LEU A 9 -2.72 10.43 13.49
CA LEU A 9 -2.46 11.86 13.20
C LEU A 9 -1.30 12.04 12.21
N GLU A 10 -0.24 11.25 12.36
CA GLU A 10 0.93 11.28 11.48
C GLU A 10 0.58 10.81 10.06
N GLN A 11 -0.27 9.79 9.94
CA GLN A 11 -0.76 9.32 8.65
C GLN A 11 -1.66 10.36 7.98
N GLN A 12 -2.50 11.06 8.74
CA GLN A 12 -3.30 12.17 8.23
C GLN A 12 -2.40 13.33 7.77
N PHE A 13 -1.37 13.69 8.54
CA PHE A 13 -0.40 14.71 8.15
C PHE A 13 0.38 14.32 6.89
N SER A 14 0.80 13.06 6.79
CA SER A 14 1.47 12.52 5.60
C SER A 14 0.55 12.59 4.38
N LEU A 15 -0.73 12.26 4.53
CA LEU A 15 -1.72 12.39 3.45
C LEU A 15 -1.87 13.84 2.99
N ARG A 16 -2.01 14.80 3.91
CA ARG A 16 -2.07 16.23 3.55
C ARG A 16 -0.80 16.71 2.84
N SER A 17 0.36 16.26 3.30
CA SER A 17 1.63 16.59 2.65
C SER A 17 1.72 16.00 1.24
N PHE A 18 1.16 14.80 1.02
CA PHE A 18 1.11 14.18 -0.30
C PHE A 18 0.11 14.90 -1.23
N GLU A 19 -1.07 15.29 -0.75
CA GLU A 19 -2.05 16.08 -1.52
C GLU A 19 -1.43 17.36 -2.10
N THR A 20 -0.73 18.14 -1.28
CA THR A 20 -0.06 19.38 -1.75
C THR A 20 1.03 19.14 -2.80
N GLN A 21 1.61 17.94 -2.85
CA GLN A 21 2.56 17.55 -3.90
C GLN A 21 1.84 17.17 -5.18
N VAL A 22 0.74 16.41 -5.08
CA VAL A 22 -0.08 16.01 -6.22
C VAL A 22 -0.67 17.23 -6.94
N GLU A 23 -1.12 18.24 -6.20
CA GLU A 23 -1.63 19.51 -6.78
C GLU A 23 -0.62 20.23 -7.68
N ARG A 24 0.68 19.99 -7.48
CA ARG A 24 1.76 20.61 -8.25
C ARG A 24 2.24 19.75 -9.42
N MET A 25 1.71 18.53 -9.59
CA MET A 25 2.12 17.64 -10.66
C MET A 25 1.50 18.06 -12.00
N SER A 26 2.27 17.91 -13.08
CA SER A 26 1.68 17.91 -14.43
C SER A 26 0.79 16.68 -14.61
N ARG A 27 -0.05 16.71 -15.64
CA ARG A 27 -0.92 15.57 -15.97
C ARG A 27 -0.10 14.31 -16.26
N GLU A 28 0.99 14.45 -17.00
CA GLU A 28 1.88 13.35 -17.38
C GLU A 28 2.57 12.76 -16.13
N GLN A 29 3.06 13.63 -15.24
CA GLN A 29 3.65 13.20 -13.97
C GLN A 29 2.63 12.45 -13.10
N ALA A 30 1.40 12.95 -13.00
CA ALA A 30 0.34 12.29 -12.25
C ALA A 30 -0.01 10.92 -12.84
N GLN A 31 -0.09 10.80 -14.17
CA GLN A 31 -0.34 9.51 -14.84
C GLN A 31 0.77 8.49 -14.57
N GLU A 32 2.03 8.90 -14.70
CA GLU A 32 3.18 8.03 -14.40
C GLU A 32 3.19 7.62 -12.92
N PHE A 33 2.92 8.58 -12.02
CA PHE A 33 2.87 8.33 -10.59
C PHE A 33 1.76 7.37 -10.21
N LEU A 34 0.57 7.48 -10.81
CA LEU A 34 -0.57 6.59 -10.56
C LEU A 34 -0.25 5.12 -10.90
N VAL A 35 0.41 4.88 -12.04
CA VAL A 35 0.81 3.52 -12.44
C VAL A 35 1.82 2.95 -11.44
N LYS A 36 2.83 3.74 -11.06
CA LYS A 36 3.83 3.33 -10.06
C LYS A 36 3.20 3.07 -8.69
N LEU A 37 2.28 3.91 -8.24
CA LEU A 37 1.58 3.74 -6.97
C LEU A 37 0.79 2.42 -6.96
N TYR A 38 0.10 2.10 -8.05
CA TYR A 38 -0.63 0.84 -8.17
C TYR A 38 0.30 -0.39 -8.11
N GLU A 39 1.45 -0.34 -8.78
CA GLU A 39 2.48 -1.37 -8.68
C GLU A 39 2.95 -1.58 -7.24
N GLN A 40 3.25 -0.49 -6.52
CA GLN A 40 3.65 -0.57 -5.10
C GLN A 40 2.54 -1.14 -4.22
N MET A 41 1.27 -0.84 -4.50
CA MET A 41 0.14 -1.42 -3.77
C MET A 41 0.05 -2.94 -3.97
N MET A 42 0.24 -3.43 -5.20
CA MET A 42 0.26 -4.88 -5.47
C MET A 42 1.42 -5.59 -4.76
N MET A 43 2.61 -4.99 -4.75
CA MET A 43 3.76 -5.54 -4.02
C MET A 43 3.51 -5.58 -2.51
N ARG A 44 2.95 -4.50 -1.95
CA ARG A 44 2.58 -4.43 -0.53
C ARG A 44 1.54 -5.50 -0.16
N GLU A 45 0.54 -5.72 -1.01
CA GLU A 45 -0.45 -6.79 -0.83
C GLU A 45 0.21 -8.18 -0.84
N THR A 46 1.10 -8.42 -1.81
CA THR A 46 1.84 -9.69 -1.93
C THR A 46 2.69 -9.95 -0.68
N MET A 47 3.38 -8.92 -0.20
CA MET A 47 4.19 -8.96 1.01
C MET A 47 3.35 -9.26 2.26
N TYR A 48 2.19 -8.62 2.43
CA TYR A 48 1.29 -8.94 3.54
C TYR A 48 0.76 -10.37 3.46
N LYS A 49 0.36 -10.84 2.27
CA LYS A 49 -0.08 -12.24 2.08
C LYS A 49 1.03 -13.23 2.45
N HIS A 50 2.26 -12.95 2.05
CA HIS A 50 3.42 -13.76 2.43
C HIS A 50 3.59 -13.80 3.95
N PHE A 51 3.65 -12.63 4.62
CA PHE A 51 3.79 -12.60 6.07
C PHE A 51 2.67 -13.30 6.83
N LEU A 52 1.42 -13.17 6.38
CA LEU A 52 0.30 -13.87 7.00
C LEU A 52 0.39 -15.39 6.82
N LYS A 53 0.78 -15.87 5.62
CA LYS A 53 1.03 -17.30 5.38
C LYS A 53 2.15 -17.83 6.28
N HIS A 54 3.23 -17.07 6.43
CA HIS A 54 4.34 -17.40 7.33
C HIS A 54 3.86 -17.52 8.78
N GLN A 55 3.17 -16.50 9.29
CA GLN A 55 2.67 -16.48 10.66
C GLN A 55 1.65 -17.59 10.95
N TRP A 56 0.89 -18.03 9.94
CA TRP A 56 -0.07 -19.13 10.07
C TRP A 56 0.53 -20.51 9.77
N GLY A 57 1.81 -20.60 9.37
CA GLY A 57 2.48 -21.87 9.06
C GLY A 57 1.96 -22.57 7.81
N ILE A 58 1.32 -21.83 6.90
CA ILE A 58 0.69 -22.37 5.67
C ILE A 58 1.67 -22.37 4.48
N GLU A 59 2.90 -21.92 4.68
CA GLU A 59 3.94 -21.93 3.64
C GLU A 59 4.40 -23.35 3.27
N SER A 60 4.04 -24.36 4.06
CA SER A 60 4.35 -25.78 3.86
C SER A 60 3.25 -26.52 3.08
N GLY A 61 3.16 -26.28 1.77
CA GLY A 61 2.58 -27.25 0.82
C GLY A 61 3.71 -28.05 0.17
N PRO A 62 3.54 -29.35 -0.14
CA PRO A 62 4.64 -30.21 -0.59
C PRO A 62 5.30 -29.63 -1.84
N GLN A 63 6.60 -29.36 -1.76
CA GLN A 63 7.45 -29.15 -2.93
C GLN A 63 7.57 -30.49 -3.64
N PHE A 64 6.92 -30.63 -4.79
CA PHE A 64 7.16 -31.73 -5.73
C PHE A 64 8.47 -31.49 -6.47
#